data_AF-A0A0F9SZX2-F1
#
_entry.id   AF-A0A0F9SZX2-F1
#
_cell.length_a   1.000
_cell.length_b   1.000
_cell.length_c   1.000
_cell.angle_alpha   90.00
_cell.angle_beta   90.00
_cell.angle_gamma   90.00
#
_symmetry.space_group_name_H-M   'P 1'
#
loop_
_entity.id
_entity.type
_entity.pdbx_description
1 polymer ?
#
loop_
_entity_poly.entity_id
_entity_poly.type
_entity_poly.pdbx_seq_one_letter_code
_entity_poly.pdbx_strand_id
1 'polypeptide(L)'
;MAKIKIDRDFTKNRSDRYQHVLVEASCSPDMLAEFSDSRGMSGIINNAFYDEELFDLKDQLRKELWRIIRTKLTKRQCQVIELYAQGLTQIEIAKKLKVNQSSITKSINGNCDYRNGKKVYGGAKKKLRRLAGQDTKIQGILTRMHELQNEKPY
;
A
#
# COMPACT_ATOMS: atom_id res chain seq x y z
N MET A 1 32.16 21.02 -33.87
CA MET A 1 31.38 20.84 -32.62
C MET A 1 30.49 22.06 -32.42
N ALA A 2 29.17 21.90 -32.51
CA ALA A 2 28.23 23.02 -32.36
C ALA A 2 28.06 23.36 -30.87
N LYS A 3 28.38 24.59 -30.48
CA LYS A 3 28.12 25.11 -29.12
C LYS A 3 26.63 25.44 -29.02
N ILE A 4 25.89 24.69 -28.21
CA ILE A 4 24.50 25.00 -27.86
C ILE A 4 24.51 26.24 -26.98
N LYS A 5 23.97 27.37 -27.47
CA LYS A 5 23.68 28.54 -26.64
C LYS A 5 22.55 28.16 -25.69
N ILE A 6 22.85 28.08 -24.40
CA ILE A 6 21.85 27.91 -23.36
C ILE A 6 21.29 29.29 -23.05
N ASP A 7 20.15 29.60 -23.66
CA ASP A 7 19.36 30.80 -23.38
C ASP A 7 18.55 30.55 -22.09
N ARG A 8 19.23 30.61 -20.94
CA ARG A 8 18.58 30.53 -19.62
C ARG A 8 18.76 31.86 -18.92
N ASP A 9 17.64 32.55 -18.75
CA ASP A 9 17.53 33.74 -17.91
C ASP A 9 17.63 33.34 -16.43
N PHE A 10 18.75 33.70 -15.79
CA PHE A 10 19.00 33.42 -14.37
C PHE A 10 18.37 34.45 -13.43
N THR A 11 17.68 35.47 -13.96
CA THR A 11 16.99 36.47 -13.14
C THR A 11 15.64 36.00 -12.63
N LYS A 12 15.13 34.87 -13.16
CA LYS A 12 13.80 34.33 -12.83
C LYS A 12 13.91 32.98 -12.14
N ASN A 13 13.20 32.86 -11.02
CA ASN A 13 13.06 31.58 -10.33
C ASN A 13 12.00 30.73 -11.01
N ARG A 14 12.17 29.40 -10.95
CA ARG A 14 11.20 28.44 -11.50
C ARG A 14 9.81 28.57 -10.86
N SER A 15 9.77 29.04 -9.61
CA SER A 15 8.55 29.24 -8.82
C SER A 15 7.80 30.53 -9.17
N ASP A 16 8.40 31.50 -9.87
CA ASP A 16 7.80 32.81 -10.13
C ASP A 16 6.44 32.70 -10.85
N ARG A 17 6.32 31.74 -11.78
CA ARG A 17 5.05 31.47 -12.49
C ARG A 17 3.93 30.99 -11.57
N TYR A 18 4.25 30.41 -10.41
CA TYR A 18 3.29 29.78 -9.50
C TYR A 18 3.05 30.61 -8.23
N GLN A 19 3.71 31.75 -8.05
CA GLN A 19 3.56 32.57 -6.84
C GLN A 19 2.10 32.97 -6.58
N HIS A 20 1.32 33.26 -7.64
CA HIS A 20 -0.11 33.55 -7.52
C HIS A 20 -0.98 32.36 -7.07
N VAL A 21 -0.46 31.13 -7.16
CA VAL A 21 -1.09 29.90 -6.68
C VAL A 21 -0.68 29.62 -5.22
N LEU A 22 0.53 30.03 -4.86
CA LEU A 22 1.09 29.90 -3.51
C LEU A 22 0.57 31.03 -2.63
N VAL A 23 -0.70 30.96 -2.26
CA VAL A 23 -1.27 31.84 -1.22
C VAL A 23 -0.81 31.30 0.14
N GLU A 24 -0.14 32.14 0.92
CA GLU A 24 0.12 31.83 2.33
C GLU A 24 -1.24 31.78 3.05
N ALA A 25 -1.67 30.58 3.42
CA ALA A 25 -2.83 30.42 4.28
C ALA A 25 -2.42 30.78 5.71
N SER A 26 -3.06 31.79 6.30
CA SER A 26 -2.92 32.04 7.73
C SER A 26 -3.45 30.83 8.49
N CYS A 27 -2.58 30.18 9.26
CA CYS A 27 -3.01 29.14 10.19
C CYS A 27 -3.87 29.81 11.27
N SER A 28 -5.12 29.38 11.44
CA SER A 28 -5.96 29.94 12.49
C SER A 28 -5.35 29.60 13.86
N PRO A 29 -5.47 30.47 14.87
CA PRO A 29 -5.08 30.15 16.24
C PRO A 29 -5.76 28.87 16.75
N ASP A 30 -6.98 28.58 16.26
CA ASP A 30 -7.73 27.35 16.59
C ASP A 30 -7.00 26.07 16.17
N MET A 31 -6.32 26.06 15.01
CA MET A 31 -5.49 24.93 14.56
C MET A 31 -4.25 24.72 15.44
N LEU A 32 -3.78 25.77 16.13
CA LEU A 32 -2.70 25.67 17.11
C LEU A 32 -3.25 25.35 18.52
N ALA A 33 -4.50 25.70 18.80
CA ALA A 33 -5.18 25.48 20.07
C ALA A 33 -5.83 24.08 20.17
N GLU A 34 -6.05 23.38 19.05
CA GLU A 34 -6.44 21.95 19.01
C GLU A 34 -5.49 21.03 19.80
N PHE A 35 -4.29 21.53 20.11
CA PHE A 35 -3.26 20.86 20.93
C PHE A 35 -3.32 21.19 22.43
N SER A 36 -4.24 22.05 22.89
CA SER A 36 -4.26 22.60 24.25
C SER A 36 -5.37 22.06 25.17
N ASP A 37 -6.34 21.32 24.64
CA ASP A 37 -7.38 20.68 25.45
C ASP A 37 -6.85 19.44 26.22
N SER A 38 -7.53 19.13 27.33
CA SER A 38 -7.29 17.94 28.18
C SER A 38 -7.33 16.59 27.45
N ARG A 39 -7.70 16.58 26.16
CA ARG A 39 -7.76 15.44 25.24
C ARG A 39 -6.66 15.48 24.17
N GLY A 40 -5.52 16.13 24.43
CA GLY A 40 -4.38 16.24 23.52
C GLY A 40 -3.81 14.90 23.02
N MET A 41 -2.53 14.87 22.61
CA MET A 41 -1.84 13.69 22.05
C MET A 41 -2.15 12.34 22.76
N SER A 42 -2.47 12.37 24.06
CA SER A 42 -2.99 11.29 24.87
C SER A 42 -4.18 10.52 24.25
N GLY A 43 -5.13 11.15 23.57
CA GLY A 43 -6.25 10.45 22.91
C GLY A 43 -5.83 9.66 21.66
N ILE A 44 -4.85 10.19 20.93
CA ILE A 44 -4.22 9.53 19.77
C ILE A 44 -3.24 8.44 20.23
N ILE A 45 -2.54 8.68 21.33
CA ILE A 45 -1.59 7.75 21.95
C ILE A 45 -2.32 6.62 22.70
N ASN A 46 -3.48 6.87 23.33
CA ASN A 46 -4.30 5.81 23.97
C ASN A 46 -4.96 4.85 22.98
N ASN A 47 -4.90 5.12 21.67
CA ASN A 47 -5.23 4.11 20.66
C ASN A 47 -4.19 2.96 20.63
N ALA A 48 -3.11 3.09 21.42
CA ALA A 48 -2.15 2.03 21.73
C ALA A 48 -2.53 1.23 23.00
N PHE A 49 -3.81 1.08 23.32
CA PHE A 49 -4.23 -0.09 24.11
C PHE A 49 -3.74 -1.33 23.36
N TYR A 50 -2.69 -1.95 23.89
CA TYR A 50 -2.07 -3.15 23.37
C TYR A 50 -3.09 -4.27 23.50
N ASP A 51 -3.92 -4.39 22.46
CA ASP A 51 -4.95 -5.40 22.39
C ASP A 51 -4.26 -6.69 21.93
N GLU A 52 -3.83 -7.49 22.91
CA GLU A 52 -3.17 -8.78 22.67
C GLU A 52 -4.01 -9.66 21.74
N GLU A 53 -5.34 -9.63 21.88
CA GLU A 53 -6.26 -10.36 21.01
C GLU A 53 -6.17 -9.87 19.56
N LEU A 54 -6.15 -8.54 19.33
CA LEU A 54 -5.97 -7.99 17.99
C LEU A 54 -4.60 -8.35 17.38
N PHE A 55 -3.55 -8.41 18.20
CA PHE A 55 -2.22 -8.81 17.75
C PHE A 55 -2.21 -10.29 17.34
N ASP A 56 -2.81 -11.17 18.14
CA ASP A 56 -2.94 -12.59 17.85
C ASP A 56 -3.77 -12.84 16.58
N LEU A 57 -4.89 -12.13 16.42
CA LEU A 57 -5.71 -12.21 15.20
C LEU A 57 -4.94 -11.77 13.96
N LYS A 58 -4.10 -10.74 14.06
CA LYS A 58 -3.22 -10.31 12.96
C LYS A 58 -2.19 -11.39 12.60
N ASP A 59 -1.60 -12.05 13.59
CA ASP A 59 -0.64 -13.13 13.35
C ASP A 59 -1.32 -14.37 12.72
N GLN A 60 -2.50 -14.74 13.22
CA GLN A 60 -3.33 -15.80 12.64
C GLN A 60 -3.71 -15.47 11.18
N LEU A 61 -4.14 -14.23 10.91
CA LEU A 61 -4.49 -13.79 9.56
C LEU A 61 -3.29 -13.91 8.61
N ARG A 62 -2.08 -13.54 9.07
CA ARG A 62 -0.84 -13.70 8.27
C ARG A 62 -0.56 -15.17 7.97
N LYS A 63 -0.66 -16.05 8.97
CA LYS A 63 -0.45 -17.52 8.80
C LYS A 63 -1.42 -18.09 7.77
N GLU A 64 -2.71 -17.78 7.89
CA GLU A 64 -3.75 -18.26 6.99
C GLU A 64 -3.60 -17.68 5.57
N LEU A 65 -3.19 -16.41 5.45
CA LEU A 65 -2.88 -15.81 4.15
C LEU A 65 -1.71 -16.54 3.46
N TRP A 66 -0.63 -16.83 4.20
CA TRP A 66 0.50 -17.58 3.66
C TRP A 66 0.12 -19.02 3.27
N ARG A 67 -0.78 -19.67 4.01
CA ARG A 67 -1.34 -20.97 3.63
C ARG A 67 -2.02 -20.89 2.26
N ILE A 68 -2.88 -19.90 2.03
CA ILE A 68 -3.55 -19.73 0.73
C ILE A 68 -2.52 -19.42 -0.37
N ILE A 69 -1.53 -18.57 -0.08
CA ILE A 69 -0.49 -18.23 -1.05
C ILE A 69 0.22 -19.49 -1.55
N ARG A 70 0.70 -20.33 -0.63
CA ARG A 70 1.47 -21.54 -0.96
C ARG A 70 0.63 -22.64 -1.61
N THR A 71 -0.66 -22.74 -1.27
CA THR A 71 -1.54 -23.84 -1.74
C THR A 71 -2.32 -23.51 -3.01
N LYS A 72 -2.66 -22.23 -3.26
CA LYS A 72 -3.58 -21.85 -4.35
C LYS A 72 -2.91 -21.05 -5.47
N LEU A 73 -1.76 -20.42 -5.24
CA LEU A 73 -1.04 -19.71 -6.31
C LEU A 73 -0.08 -20.64 -7.05
N THR A 74 0.33 -20.23 -8.25
CA THR A 74 1.37 -20.96 -8.98
C THR A 74 2.71 -20.79 -8.27
N LYS A 75 3.63 -21.75 -8.46
CA LYS A 75 4.99 -21.70 -7.90
C LYS A 75 5.66 -20.35 -8.18
N ARG A 76 5.51 -19.84 -9.41
CA ARG A 76 6.10 -18.56 -9.81
C ARG A 76 5.48 -17.37 -9.08
N GLN A 77 4.16 -17.33 -8.94
CA GLN A 77 3.48 -16.26 -8.22
C GLN A 77 3.85 -16.28 -6.73
N CYS A 78 3.93 -17.47 -6.13
CA CYS A 78 4.36 -17.66 -4.74
C CYS A 78 5.78 -17.11 -4.53
N GLN A 79 6.74 -17.52 -5.38
CA GLN A 79 8.12 -17.02 -5.32
C GLN A 79 8.21 -15.50 -5.42
N VAL A 80 7.44 -14.89 -6.32
CA VAL A 80 7.42 -13.42 -6.46
C VAL A 80 6.92 -12.77 -5.15
N ILE A 81 5.82 -13.26 -4.58
CA ILE A 81 5.26 -12.72 -3.34
C ILE A 81 6.22 -12.91 -2.15
N GLU A 82 6.89 -14.04 -2.06
CA GLU A 82 7.90 -14.31 -1.01
C GLU A 82 9.07 -13.34 -1.08
N LEU A 83 9.55 -13.01 -2.29
CA LEU A 83 10.62 -12.03 -2.44
C LEU A 83 10.17 -10.60 -2.12
N TYR A 84 8.91 -10.26 -2.40
CA TYR A 84 8.35 -8.98 -1.92
C TYR A 84 8.25 -8.93 -0.40
N ALA A 85 7.86 -10.03 0.24
CA ALA A 85 7.80 -10.11 1.70
C ALA A 85 9.17 -9.97 2.37
N GLN A 86 10.25 -10.27 1.65
CA GLN A 86 11.64 -10.02 2.06
C GLN A 86 12.08 -8.55 1.85
N GLY A 87 11.22 -7.70 1.29
CA GLY A 87 11.51 -6.28 1.05
C GLY A 87 12.19 -5.97 -0.28
N LEU A 88 12.34 -6.95 -1.18
CA LEU A 88 12.99 -6.72 -2.46
C LEU A 88 12.09 -5.90 -3.40
N THR A 89 12.70 -5.01 -4.15
CA THR A 89 12.05 -4.23 -5.21
C THR A 89 11.77 -5.07 -6.45
N GLN A 90 10.88 -4.58 -7.32
CA GLN A 90 10.56 -5.21 -8.61
C GLN A 90 11.80 -5.54 -9.46
N ILE A 91 12.77 -4.62 -9.48
CA ILE A 91 13.98 -4.73 -10.29
C ILE A 91 14.90 -5.81 -9.70
N GLU A 92 15.05 -5.86 -8.39
CA GLU A 92 15.86 -6.88 -7.71
C GLU A 92 15.27 -8.27 -7.87
N ILE A 93 13.95 -8.39 -7.73
CA ILE A 93 13.22 -9.65 -7.98
C ILE A 93 13.41 -10.09 -9.43
N ALA A 94 13.26 -9.16 -10.39
CA ALA A 94 13.46 -9.44 -11.81
C ALA A 94 14.88 -9.96 -12.11
N LYS A 95 15.91 -9.32 -11.54
CA LYS A 95 17.31 -9.75 -11.62
C LYS A 95 17.51 -11.14 -11.00
N LYS A 96 17.03 -11.36 -9.77
CA LYS A 96 17.16 -12.62 -9.03
C LYS A 96 16.48 -13.78 -9.75
N LEU A 97 15.32 -13.52 -10.35
CA LEU A 97 14.52 -14.51 -11.06
C LEU A 97 14.81 -14.58 -12.57
N LYS A 98 15.83 -13.86 -13.05
CA LYS A 98 16.27 -13.78 -14.46
C LYS A 98 15.13 -13.55 -15.45
N VAL A 99 14.27 -12.57 -15.16
CA VAL A 99 13.15 -12.17 -16.03
C VAL A 99 13.07 -10.66 -16.17
N ASN A 100 12.26 -10.19 -17.12
CA ASN A 100 11.94 -8.78 -17.27
C ASN A 100 11.12 -8.26 -16.08
N GLN A 101 11.34 -6.99 -15.71
CA GLN A 101 10.59 -6.32 -14.65
C GLN A 101 9.08 -6.31 -14.94
N SER A 102 8.69 -6.15 -16.20
CA SER A 102 7.28 -6.21 -16.63
C SER A 102 6.63 -7.57 -16.32
N SER A 103 7.39 -8.67 -16.34
CA SER A 103 6.89 -10.00 -15.97
C SER A 103 6.55 -10.10 -14.48
N ILE A 104 7.28 -9.41 -13.60
CA ILE A 104 6.99 -9.34 -12.17
C ILE A 104 5.67 -8.59 -11.95
N THR A 105 5.53 -7.42 -12.58
CA THR A 105 4.31 -6.61 -12.52
C THR A 105 3.09 -7.39 -13.03
N LYS A 106 3.22 -8.11 -14.15
CA LYS A 106 2.16 -8.96 -14.70
C LYS A 106 1.84 -10.16 -13.82
N SER A 107 2.82 -10.74 -13.13
CA SER A 107 2.59 -11.84 -12.18
C SER A 107 1.65 -11.41 -11.04
N ILE A 108 1.81 -10.17 -10.55
CA ILE A 108 0.98 -9.62 -9.47
C ILE A 108 -0.36 -9.09 -9.99
N ASN A 109 -0.32 -8.20 -10.96
CA ASN A 109 -1.49 -7.43 -11.39
C ASN A 109 -2.29 -8.16 -12.49
N GLY A 110 -1.66 -9.07 -13.22
CA GLY A 110 -2.22 -9.75 -14.37
C GLY A 110 -1.83 -9.11 -15.69
N ASN A 111 -2.20 -9.76 -16.79
CA ASN A 111 -2.04 -9.21 -18.13
C ASN A 111 -3.31 -8.45 -18.53
N CYS A 112 -3.14 -7.25 -19.07
CA CYS A 112 -4.23 -6.43 -19.60
C CYS A 112 -4.46 -6.78 -21.08
N ASP A 113 -5.67 -7.17 -21.42
CA ASP A 113 -6.10 -7.37 -22.80
C ASP A 113 -6.68 -6.08 -23.36
N TYR A 114 -5.88 -5.36 -24.13
CA TYR A 114 -6.26 -4.08 -24.73
C TYR A 114 -7.30 -4.23 -25.83
N ARG A 115 -7.45 -5.41 -26.45
CA ARG A 115 -8.42 -5.65 -27.53
C ARG A 115 -9.81 -5.92 -26.97
N ASN A 116 -9.89 -6.61 -25.83
CA ASN A 116 -11.15 -6.94 -25.17
C ASN A 116 -11.50 -5.96 -24.04
N GLY A 117 -11.43 -4.65 -24.31
CA GLY A 117 -11.91 -3.63 -23.37
C GLY A 117 -11.09 -3.52 -22.08
N LYS A 118 -9.76 -3.74 -22.14
CA LYS A 118 -8.82 -3.63 -21.01
C LYS A 118 -9.11 -4.61 -19.86
N LYS A 119 -9.70 -5.78 -20.15
CA LYS A 119 -9.92 -6.83 -19.14
C LYS A 119 -8.57 -7.38 -18.64
N VAL A 120 -8.46 -7.58 -17.33
CA VAL A 120 -7.22 -8.06 -16.69
C VAL A 120 -7.36 -9.50 -16.21
N TYR A 121 -6.40 -10.34 -16.61
CA TYR A 121 -6.40 -11.79 -16.38
C TYR A 121 -5.15 -12.26 -15.63
N GLY A 122 -5.30 -13.33 -14.84
CA GLY A 122 -4.17 -14.09 -14.27
C GLY A 122 -3.40 -13.45 -13.11
N GLY A 123 -3.77 -12.25 -12.66
CA GLY A 123 -3.07 -11.56 -11.57
C GLY A 123 -3.22 -12.25 -10.21
N ALA A 124 -2.11 -12.46 -9.51
CA ALA A 124 -2.07 -13.01 -8.16
C ALA A 124 -2.96 -12.24 -7.19
N LYS A 125 -2.96 -10.90 -7.26
CA LYS A 125 -3.76 -10.02 -6.38
C LYS A 125 -5.26 -10.28 -6.52
N LYS A 126 -5.77 -10.32 -7.76
CA LYS A 126 -7.19 -10.58 -8.04
C LYS A 126 -7.59 -11.98 -7.57
N LYS A 127 -6.73 -12.97 -7.79
CA LYS A 127 -6.94 -14.35 -7.36
C LYS A 127 -6.98 -14.47 -5.83
N LEU A 128 -6.02 -13.86 -5.14
CA LEU A 128 -5.96 -13.84 -3.67
C LEU A 128 -7.17 -13.17 -3.05
N ARG A 129 -7.59 -12.01 -3.57
CA ARG A 129 -8.79 -11.33 -3.08
C ARG A 129 -10.03 -12.23 -3.17
N ARG A 130 -10.23 -12.91 -4.29
CA ARG A 130 -11.35 -13.84 -4.46
C ARG A 130 -11.27 -15.02 -3.50
N LEU A 131 -10.09 -15.63 -3.36
CA LEU A 131 -9.89 -16.78 -2.48
C LEU A 131 -10.04 -16.42 -1.00
N ALA A 132 -9.49 -15.28 -0.58
CA ALA A 132 -9.64 -14.78 0.78
C ALA A 132 -11.10 -14.45 1.13
N GLY A 133 -11.89 -14.01 0.14
CA GLY A 133 -13.34 -13.80 0.30
C GLY A 133 -14.16 -15.08 0.45
N GLN A 134 -13.63 -16.23 -0.01
CA GLN A 134 -14.30 -17.53 0.06
C GLN A 134 -13.80 -18.40 1.22
N ASP A 135 -12.63 -18.10 1.77
CA ASP A 135 -12.01 -18.89 2.83
C ASP A 135 -12.65 -18.56 4.19
N THR A 136 -13.30 -19.56 4.78
CA THR A 136 -14.06 -19.41 6.03
C THR A 136 -13.20 -19.00 7.21
N LYS A 137 -11.92 -19.44 7.26
CA LYS A 137 -11.01 -19.09 8.35
C LYS A 137 -10.61 -17.62 8.28
N ILE A 138 -10.23 -17.15 7.09
CA ILE A 138 -9.88 -15.73 6.89
C ILE A 138 -11.08 -14.83 7.18
N GLN A 139 -12.28 -15.20 6.69
CA GLN A 139 -13.49 -14.43 6.97
C GLN A 139 -13.81 -14.40 8.47
N GLY A 140 -13.69 -15.53 9.17
CA GLY A 140 -13.90 -15.59 10.62
C GLY A 140 -12.96 -14.66 11.40
N ILE A 141 -11.67 -14.64 11.05
CA ILE A 141 -10.68 -13.74 11.67
C ILE A 141 -11.04 -12.27 11.37
N LEU A 142 -11.40 -11.94 10.13
CA LEU A 142 -11.76 -10.57 9.75
C LEU A 142 -13.04 -10.09 10.46
N THR A 143 -14.03 -10.96 10.61
CA THR A 143 -15.24 -10.65 11.38
C THR A 143 -14.90 -10.36 12.84
N ARG A 144 -14.08 -11.21 13.48
CA ARG A 144 -13.65 -10.98 14.88
C ARG A 144 -12.86 -9.68 15.04
N MET A 145 -11.95 -9.37 14.11
CA MET A 145 -11.23 -8.10 14.11
C MET A 145 -12.17 -6.90 13.98
N HIS A 146 -13.25 -7.02 13.19
CA HIS A 146 -14.25 -5.97 13.02
C HIS A 146 -15.13 -5.80 14.27
N GLU A 147 -15.51 -6.90 14.94
CA GLU A 147 -16.22 -6.86 16.23
C GLU A 147 -15.40 -6.09 17.29
N LEU A 148 -14.12 -6.44 17.47
CA LEU A 148 -13.22 -5.76 18.40
C LEU A 148 -13.06 -4.26 18.10
N GLN A 149 -13.16 -3.86 16.83
CA GLN A 149 -13.14 -2.46 16.42
C GLN A 149 -14.45 -1.72 16.74
N ASN A 150 -15.59 -2.40 16.74
CA ASN A 150 -16.89 -1.79 17.05
C ASN A 150 -17.21 -1.80 18.55
N GLU A 151 -16.70 -2.78 19.31
CA GLU A 151 -16.82 -2.85 20.77
C GLU A 151 -16.06 -1.73 21.50
N LYS A 152 -15.20 -1.00 20.79
CA LYS A 152 -14.55 0.22 21.26
C LYS A 152 -15.29 1.44 20.68
N PRO A 153 -16.46 1.82 21.21
CA PRO A 153 -16.99 3.14 20.92
C PRO A 153 -16.03 4.14 21.56
N TYR A 154 -15.62 5.14 20.78
CA TYR A 154 -14.86 6.28 21.26
C TYR A 154 -15.49 6.94 22.49
#